data_AF-K6GNR4-F1
#
_entry.id   AF-K6GNR4-F1
#
_cell.length_a   1.000
_cell.length_b   1.000
_cell.length_c   1.000
_cell.angle_alpha   90.00
_cell.angle_beta   90.00
_cell.angle_gamma   90.00
#
_symmetry.space_group_name_H-M   'P 1'
#
loop_
_entity.id
_entity.type
_entity.pdbx_description
1 polymer ?
#
loop_
_entity_poly.entity_id
_entity_poly.type
_entity_poly.pdbx_seq_one_letter_code
_entity_poly.pdbx_strand_id
1 'polypeptide(L)'
;MPKPLSVVVAALFLTFSQAASALAQPGPAPSAPSAPPPAVGTQAPDGPDMRRQVSDVRAVTATISCFYGPHIEQNEARRLCMAQARGKLLDTAMAQFTHDPEVARSGIHGPELRALADSVLRPVVSGEDIRPTPEGVAVRLTLRAETAPGALPERLAAFGASPEVRAADLAETAVRDRQAAEARMAAVPFAAEREFAAREMADDMRRDAAFAERSLAPGMSIAQVKELMGNPAALKQAVIGPESYLCAGYGKVWAVFRDGQLACVRSRLDYVRRYDTDCHCAGNYATILKND
;
A
#
# COMPACT_ATOMS: atom_id res chain seq x y z
N MET A 1 -28.43 2.94 42.24
CA MET A 1 -29.24 1.77 41.84
C MET A 1 -28.33 0.79 41.10
N PRO A 2 -27.90 -0.33 41.71
CA PRO A 2 -27.11 -1.34 41.02
C PRO A 2 -28.02 -2.50 40.56
N LYS A 3 -27.80 -3.04 39.37
CA LYS A 3 -28.30 -4.36 38.96
C LYS A 3 -27.21 -5.15 38.25
N PRO A 4 -27.23 -6.49 38.39
CA PRO A 4 -26.03 -7.32 38.36
C PRO A 4 -25.91 -8.19 37.10
N LEU A 5 -24.74 -8.81 36.99
CA LEU A 5 -24.32 -9.88 36.09
C LEU A 5 -25.37 -10.97 35.86
N SER A 6 -25.36 -11.55 34.65
CA SER A 6 -25.67 -12.97 34.44
C SER A 6 -24.82 -13.54 33.31
N VAL A 7 -23.95 -14.46 33.74
CA VAL A 7 -23.18 -15.42 32.96
C VAL A 7 -24.09 -16.60 32.64
N VAL A 8 -24.08 -17.10 31.40
CA VAL A 8 -24.46 -18.49 31.10
C VAL A 8 -23.45 -19.09 30.12
N VAL A 9 -22.88 -20.20 30.57
CA VAL A 9 -21.96 -21.13 29.91
C VAL A 9 -22.78 -22.35 29.46
N ALA A 10 -22.57 -22.85 28.24
CA ALA A 10 -22.65 -24.27 27.82
C ALA A 10 -22.41 -24.31 26.29
N ALA A 11 -21.33 -24.85 25.72
CA ALA A 11 -20.70 -26.17 25.77
C ALA A 11 -21.34 -27.22 24.83
N LEU A 12 -20.47 -27.72 23.93
CA LEU A 12 -20.41 -29.05 23.28
C LEU A 12 -21.42 -29.48 22.19
N PHE A 13 -20.90 -29.79 20.99
CA PHE A 13 -20.68 -31.15 20.43
C PHE A 13 -20.22 -30.99 18.95
N LEU A 14 -18.94 -31.22 18.59
CA LEU A 14 -18.34 -32.49 18.14
C LEU A 14 -19.13 -33.23 17.03
N THR A 15 -18.59 -33.33 15.81
CA THR A 15 -18.03 -34.58 15.22
C THR A 15 -17.84 -34.57 13.68
N PHE A 16 -16.66 -35.06 13.24
CA PHE A 16 -16.30 -35.87 12.03
C PHE A 16 -16.68 -35.36 10.61
N SER A 17 -15.90 -35.53 9.52
CA SER A 17 -14.96 -36.59 9.15
C SER A 17 -14.10 -36.24 7.91
N GLN A 18 -12.83 -36.69 7.93
CA GLN A 18 -11.98 -37.34 6.89
C GLN A 18 -12.10 -36.93 5.40
N ALA A 19 -11.05 -36.40 4.74
CA ALA A 19 -9.79 -37.03 4.26
C ALA A 19 -9.92 -37.79 2.93
N ALA A 20 -9.17 -37.37 1.91
CA ALA A 20 -8.64 -38.26 0.87
C ALA A 20 -7.44 -37.60 0.16
N SER A 21 -6.25 -38.09 0.50
CA SER A 21 -5.02 -37.94 -0.26
C SER A 21 -5.11 -38.72 -1.57
N ALA A 22 -4.67 -38.15 -2.69
CA ALA A 22 -4.38 -38.91 -3.90
C ALA A 22 -2.88 -38.78 -4.22
N LEU A 23 -2.19 -39.90 -4.03
CA LEU A 23 -0.79 -40.14 -4.34
C LEU A 23 -0.54 -40.18 -5.85
N ALA A 24 0.60 -39.61 -6.24
CA ALA A 24 1.22 -39.74 -7.54
C ALA A 24 1.67 -41.18 -7.84
N GLN A 25 1.60 -41.58 -9.11
CA GLN A 25 2.40 -42.69 -9.66
C GLN A 25 3.05 -42.28 -11.00
N PRO A 26 4.28 -42.76 -11.30
CA PRO A 26 5.07 -42.35 -12.46
C PRO A 26 5.12 -43.37 -13.62
N GLY A 27 5.22 -42.84 -14.85
CA GLY A 27 5.85 -43.46 -16.04
C GLY A 27 4.98 -44.37 -16.93
N PRO A 28 5.36 -44.66 -18.20
CA PRO A 28 6.57 -44.27 -18.95
C PRO A 28 6.31 -43.63 -20.35
N ALA A 29 7.29 -42.88 -20.86
CA ALA A 29 7.57 -42.71 -22.31
C ALA A 29 8.73 -43.68 -22.67
N PRO A 30 9.09 -43.99 -23.95
CA PRO A 30 8.81 -43.29 -25.21
C PRO A 30 8.48 -44.21 -26.42
N SER A 31 8.02 -43.65 -27.55
CA SER A 31 8.29 -44.16 -28.91
C SER A 31 7.86 -43.15 -29.99
N ALA A 32 8.84 -42.59 -30.69
CA ALA A 32 8.78 -42.16 -32.09
C ALA A 32 9.86 -43.00 -32.82
N PRO A 33 9.89 -43.19 -34.16
CA PRO A 33 9.32 -42.32 -35.21
C PRO A 33 8.65 -43.07 -36.39
N SER A 34 7.87 -42.35 -37.22
CA SER A 34 7.68 -42.65 -38.65
C SER A 34 6.99 -41.48 -39.36
N ALA A 35 7.70 -40.82 -40.29
CA ALA A 35 7.14 -40.06 -41.43
C ALA A 35 7.33 -40.94 -42.68
N PRO A 36 6.50 -40.89 -43.77
CA PRO A 36 6.33 -39.72 -44.67
C PRO A 36 4.92 -39.68 -45.36
N PRO A 37 4.64 -39.02 -46.52
CA PRO A 37 5.18 -37.84 -47.24
C PRO A 37 4.10 -36.70 -47.40
N PRO A 38 4.32 -35.60 -48.15
CA PRO A 38 3.58 -34.35 -47.99
C PRO A 38 2.30 -34.27 -48.85
N ALA A 39 1.23 -33.69 -48.28
CA ALA A 39 0.05 -33.27 -49.01
C ALA A 39 -0.05 -31.74 -49.02
N VAL A 40 0.29 -31.19 -50.19
CA VAL A 40 -0.35 -30.05 -50.88
C VAL A 40 -1.23 -29.14 -50.02
N GLY A 41 -0.73 -27.92 -49.82
CA GLY A 41 -1.51 -26.69 -49.99
C GLY A 41 -2.72 -26.50 -49.08
N THR A 42 -2.47 -25.94 -47.89
CA THR A 42 -3.45 -25.05 -47.27
C THR A 42 -2.70 -23.77 -46.91
N GLN A 43 -2.95 -22.72 -47.69
CA GLN A 43 -2.46 -21.37 -47.43
C GLN A 43 -2.73 -21.02 -45.97
N ALA A 44 -1.68 -20.63 -45.25
CA ALA A 44 -1.82 -19.85 -44.05
C ALA A 44 -2.58 -18.56 -44.40
N PRO A 45 -3.59 -18.15 -43.61
CA PRO A 45 -4.05 -16.77 -43.67
C PRO A 45 -2.95 -15.90 -43.05
N ASP A 46 -1.98 -15.52 -43.88
CA ASP A 46 -1.09 -14.39 -43.62
C ASP A 46 -1.93 -13.10 -43.69
N GLY A 47 -2.64 -12.81 -42.61
CA GLY A 47 -3.28 -11.53 -42.36
C GLY A 47 -2.53 -10.79 -41.24
N PRO A 48 -2.07 -9.54 -41.44
CA PRO A 48 -1.50 -8.74 -40.36
C PRO A 48 -2.54 -8.31 -39.31
N ASP A 49 -3.82 -8.62 -39.51
CA ASP A 49 -4.94 -8.21 -38.63
C ASP A 49 -4.99 -8.92 -37.26
N MET A 50 -4.09 -9.87 -36.99
CA MET A 50 -4.05 -10.58 -35.71
C MET A 50 -2.89 -10.17 -34.79
N ARG A 51 -2.10 -9.15 -35.14
CA ARG A 51 -1.09 -8.58 -34.22
C ARG A 51 -1.62 -7.27 -33.64
N ARG A 52 -1.99 -7.35 -32.34
CA ARG A 52 -2.46 -6.26 -31.46
C ARG A 52 -3.92 -5.84 -31.71
N GLN A 53 -4.86 -6.67 -31.25
CA GLN A 53 -5.96 -6.09 -30.47
C GLN A 53 -5.32 -5.43 -29.25
N VAL A 54 -4.91 -4.16 -29.42
CA VAL A 54 -4.67 -3.28 -28.28
C VAL A 54 -6.01 -3.26 -27.58
N SER A 55 -6.07 -3.81 -26.37
CA SER A 55 -7.26 -3.68 -25.54
C SER A 55 -7.57 -2.18 -25.46
N ASP A 56 -8.68 -1.75 -26.06
CA ASP A 56 -9.15 -0.36 -26.02
C ASP A 56 -9.52 0.09 -24.59
N VAL A 57 -9.35 -0.80 -23.62
CA VAL A 57 -9.47 -0.53 -22.19
C VAL A 57 -8.31 0.37 -21.75
N ARG A 58 -8.65 1.63 -21.46
CA ARG A 58 -7.72 2.60 -20.89
C ARG A 58 -7.92 2.64 -19.39
N ALA A 59 -6.96 2.11 -18.66
CA ALA A 59 -6.93 2.21 -17.21
C ALA A 59 -6.17 3.47 -16.78
N VAL A 60 -6.82 4.29 -15.97
CA VAL A 60 -6.22 5.46 -15.32
C VAL A 60 -6.26 5.22 -13.82
N THR A 61 -5.16 5.49 -13.14
CA THR A 61 -5.08 5.39 -11.67
C THR A 61 -4.49 6.67 -11.10
N ALA A 62 -5.03 7.14 -9.99
CA ALA A 62 -4.51 8.28 -9.26
C ALA A 62 -4.55 8.01 -7.76
N THR A 63 -3.41 8.20 -7.09
CA THR A 63 -3.31 8.19 -5.63
C THR A 63 -3.10 9.62 -5.12
N ILE A 64 -3.82 9.98 -4.06
CA ILE A 64 -3.65 11.26 -3.36
C ILE A 64 -3.75 11.03 -1.85
N SER A 65 -3.03 11.87 -1.11
CA SER A 65 -3.11 11.97 0.34
C SER A 65 -3.65 13.36 0.69
N CYS A 66 -4.65 13.43 1.56
CA CYS A 66 -5.27 14.66 2.03
C CYS A 66 -5.28 14.67 3.56
N PHE A 67 -5.15 15.85 4.16
CA PHE A 67 -5.29 16.03 5.59
C PHE A 67 -6.27 17.15 5.87
N TYR A 68 -7.23 16.92 6.75
CA TYR A 68 -8.19 17.93 7.17
C TYR A 68 -8.10 18.10 8.69
N GLY A 69 -8.23 19.33 9.16
CA GLY A 69 -8.08 19.68 10.58
C GLY A 69 -9.14 19.04 11.49
N PRO A 70 -9.06 19.26 12.81
CA PRO A 70 -9.80 18.50 13.82
C PRO A 70 -11.31 18.79 13.84
N HIS A 71 -11.78 19.80 13.09
CA HIS A 71 -13.18 20.17 12.96
C HIS A 71 -13.89 19.47 11.80
N ILE A 72 -13.16 18.75 10.95
CA ILE A 72 -13.72 18.00 9.82
C ILE A 72 -13.87 16.54 10.23
N GLU A 73 -15.10 16.04 10.16
CA GLU A 73 -15.41 14.66 10.47
C GLU A 73 -14.80 13.68 9.45
N GLN A 74 -14.56 12.44 9.87
CA GLN A 74 -13.91 11.43 9.04
C GLN A 74 -14.60 11.21 7.68
N ASN A 75 -15.94 11.10 7.68
CA ASN A 75 -16.73 10.91 6.46
C ASN A 75 -16.66 12.13 5.53
N GLU A 76 -16.59 13.33 6.11
CA GLU A 76 -16.44 14.56 5.35
C GLU A 76 -15.04 14.68 4.76
N ALA A 77 -13.99 14.42 5.55
CA ALA A 77 -12.60 14.35 5.09
C ALA A 77 -12.45 13.36 3.92
N ARG A 78 -13.07 12.19 4.02
CA ARG A 78 -13.13 11.20 2.93
C ARG A 78 -13.80 11.77 1.68
N ARG A 79 -14.98 12.39 1.81
CA ARG A 79 -15.72 12.99 0.69
C ARG A 79 -14.91 14.11 0.01
N LEU A 80 -14.29 14.98 0.79
CA LEU A 80 -13.45 16.06 0.28
C LEU A 80 -12.21 15.49 -0.44
N CYS A 81 -11.53 14.49 0.16
CA CYS A 81 -10.39 13.85 -0.48
C CYS A 81 -10.78 13.11 -1.77
N MET A 82 -11.96 12.49 -1.81
CA MET A 82 -12.52 11.87 -3.02
C MET A 82 -12.68 12.88 -4.17
N ALA A 83 -13.14 14.10 -3.87
CA ALA A 83 -13.26 15.16 -4.88
C ALA A 83 -11.87 15.55 -5.44
N GLN A 84 -10.87 15.70 -4.57
CA GLN A 84 -9.50 15.98 -5.02
C GLN A 84 -8.90 14.83 -5.85
N ALA A 85 -9.12 13.59 -5.40
CA ALA A 85 -8.65 12.38 -6.07
C ALA A 85 -9.26 12.25 -7.47
N ARG A 86 -10.57 12.53 -7.61
CA ARG A 86 -11.24 12.58 -8.91
C ARG A 86 -10.62 13.64 -9.81
N GLY A 87 -10.39 14.85 -9.29
CA GLY A 87 -9.73 15.91 -10.05
C GLY A 87 -8.38 15.49 -10.61
N LYS A 88 -7.52 14.84 -9.79
CA LYS A 88 -6.21 14.31 -10.22
C LYS A 88 -6.33 13.16 -11.22
N LEU A 89 -7.34 12.30 -11.06
CA LEU A 89 -7.64 11.24 -12.00
C LEU A 89 -8.01 11.81 -13.38
N LEU A 90 -8.83 12.87 -13.42
CA LEU A 90 -9.18 13.58 -14.66
C LEU A 90 -7.96 14.23 -15.30
N ASP A 91 -7.08 14.86 -14.53
CA ASP A 91 -5.83 15.44 -15.04
C ASP A 91 -4.96 14.37 -15.74
N THR A 92 -4.88 13.19 -15.12
CA THR A 92 -4.15 12.04 -15.67
C THR A 92 -4.81 11.51 -16.94
N ALA A 93 -6.14 11.43 -16.96
CA ALA A 93 -6.90 10.98 -18.12
C ALA A 93 -6.81 11.95 -19.30
N MET A 94 -6.87 13.26 -19.05
CA MET A 94 -6.69 14.29 -20.07
C MET A 94 -5.31 14.19 -20.72
N ALA A 95 -4.26 13.97 -19.93
CA ALA A 95 -2.92 13.75 -20.46
C ALA A 95 -2.87 12.54 -21.41
N GLN A 96 -3.59 11.45 -21.10
CA GLN A 96 -3.70 10.30 -21.99
C GLN A 96 -4.55 10.60 -23.24
N PHE A 97 -5.70 11.25 -23.09
CA PHE A 97 -6.64 11.51 -24.18
C PHE A 97 -6.14 12.58 -25.16
N THR A 98 -5.25 13.47 -24.74
CA THR A 98 -4.62 14.46 -25.63
C THR A 98 -3.80 13.79 -26.75
N HIS A 99 -3.32 12.56 -26.53
CA HIS A 99 -2.57 11.78 -27.52
C HIS A 99 -3.47 10.87 -28.37
N ASP A 100 -4.79 10.93 -28.18
CA ASP A 100 -5.74 10.12 -28.93
C ASP A 100 -6.03 10.73 -30.32
N PRO A 101 -5.89 9.96 -31.42
CA PRO A 101 -6.15 10.45 -32.77
C PRO A 101 -7.60 10.89 -33.04
N GLU A 102 -8.59 10.28 -32.38
CA GLU A 102 -10.00 10.66 -32.50
C GLU A 102 -10.29 11.97 -31.77
N VAL A 103 -9.73 12.13 -30.57
CA VAL A 103 -9.80 13.39 -29.82
C VAL A 103 -9.12 14.50 -30.61
N ALA A 104 -7.92 14.26 -31.15
CA ALA A 104 -7.22 15.24 -31.98
C ALA A 104 -8.02 15.66 -33.22
N ARG A 105 -8.71 14.72 -33.88
CA ARG A 105 -9.57 15.00 -35.04
C ARG A 105 -10.86 15.74 -34.67
N SER A 106 -11.38 15.55 -33.46
CA SER A 106 -12.60 16.21 -33.00
C SER A 106 -12.42 17.71 -32.71
N GLY A 107 -11.17 18.16 -32.55
CA GLY A 107 -10.86 19.55 -32.18
C GLY A 107 -11.20 19.90 -30.73
N ILE A 108 -11.61 18.93 -29.89
CA ILE A 108 -11.93 19.13 -28.47
C ILE A 108 -10.65 19.35 -27.65
N HIS A 109 -10.64 20.39 -26.81
CA HIS A 109 -9.50 20.75 -25.97
C HIS A 109 -9.92 21.42 -24.66
N GLY A 110 -8.96 21.54 -23.72
CA GLY A 110 -9.16 22.29 -22.48
C GLY A 110 -10.38 21.82 -21.66
N PRO A 111 -11.31 22.72 -21.28
CA PRO A 111 -12.50 22.36 -20.50
C PRO A 111 -13.40 21.31 -21.17
N GLU A 112 -13.51 21.32 -22.51
CA GLU A 112 -14.31 20.33 -23.24
C GLU A 112 -13.69 18.93 -23.14
N LEU A 113 -12.36 18.83 -23.25
CA LEU A 113 -11.65 17.56 -23.08
C LEU A 113 -11.78 17.03 -21.66
N ARG A 114 -11.78 17.93 -20.67
CA ARG A 114 -12.00 17.57 -19.27
C ARG A 114 -13.40 17.01 -19.03
N ALA A 115 -14.43 17.67 -19.57
CA ALA A 115 -15.81 17.21 -19.47
C ALA A 115 -16.03 15.87 -20.21
N LEU A 116 -15.41 15.72 -21.39
CA LEU A 116 -15.37 14.45 -22.09
C LEU A 116 -14.79 13.35 -21.20
N ALA A 117 -13.61 13.59 -20.61
CA ALA A 117 -12.96 12.63 -19.72
C ALA A 117 -13.80 12.28 -18.49
N ASP A 118 -14.43 13.28 -17.87
CA ASP A 118 -15.31 13.11 -16.72
C ASP A 118 -16.56 12.27 -17.05
N SER A 119 -17.06 12.37 -18.28
CA SER A 119 -18.25 11.64 -18.74
C SER A 119 -17.99 10.17 -19.12
N VAL A 120 -16.77 9.83 -19.56
CA VAL A 120 -16.42 8.45 -19.95
C VAL A 120 -15.85 7.63 -18.79
N LEU A 121 -15.26 8.29 -17.79
CA LEU A 121 -14.63 7.61 -16.66
C LEU A 121 -15.65 7.27 -15.57
N ARG A 122 -15.57 6.04 -15.07
CA ARG A 122 -16.27 5.57 -13.88
C ARG A 122 -15.25 5.23 -12.79
N PRO A 123 -14.90 6.20 -11.93
CA PRO A 123 -13.92 5.96 -10.88
C PRO A 123 -14.44 5.00 -9.83
N VAL A 124 -13.62 4.02 -9.48
CA VAL A 124 -13.80 3.12 -8.34
C VAL A 124 -12.66 3.31 -7.36
N VAL A 125 -12.95 3.12 -6.07
CA VAL A 125 -11.93 3.14 -5.03
C VAL A 125 -11.19 1.82 -5.06
N SER A 126 -9.90 1.84 -5.41
CA SER A 126 -9.04 0.66 -5.43
C SER A 126 -8.12 0.57 -4.21
N GLY A 127 -7.97 1.65 -3.46
CA GLY A 127 -7.24 1.68 -2.20
C GLY A 127 -7.72 2.82 -1.31
N GLU A 128 -7.84 2.54 -0.01
CA GLU A 128 -8.31 3.48 0.99
C GLU A 128 -7.62 3.22 2.32
N ASP A 129 -7.07 4.28 2.92
CA ASP A 129 -6.45 4.27 4.24
C ASP A 129 -6.82 5.59 4.92
N ILE A 130 -7.60 5.52 6.00
CA ILE A 130 -8.07 6.69 6.75
C ILE A 130 -7.54 6.58 8.18
N ARG A 131 -6.95 7.68 8.66
CA ARG A 131 -6.28 7.75 9.96
C ARG A 131 -6.73 8.98 10.73
N PRO A 132 -7.62 8.80 11.72
CA PRO A 132 -7.92 9.84 12.69
C PRO A 132 -6.71 10.10 13.59
N THR A 133 -6.40 11.38 13.83
CA THR A 133 -5.37 11.86 14.75
C THR A 133 -5.95 12.95 15.64
N PRO A 134 -5.27 13.33 16.75
CA PRO A 134 -5.70 14.48 17.55
C PRO A 134 -5.70 15.81 16.78
N GLU A 135 -4.92 15.89 15.69
CA GLU A 135 -4.76 17.10 14.87
C GLU A 135 -5.72 17.12 13.67
N GLY A 136 -6.44 16.03 13.38
CA GLY A 136 -7.29 15.93 12.21
C GLY A 136 -7.46 14.53 11.65
N VAL A 137 -7.76 14.44 10.36
CA VAL A 137 -7.95 13.16 9.65
C VAL A 137 -7.06 13.13 8.41
N ALA A 138 -6.11 12.19 8.39
CA ALA A 138 -5.33 11.87 7.21
C ALA A 138 -6.06 10.82 6.37
N VAL A 139 -6.23 11.08 5.08
CA VAL A 139 -6.92 10.21 4.13
C VAL A 139 -5.99 9.95 2.96
N ARG A 140 -5.74 8.69 2.62
CA ARG A 140 -5.04 8.28 1.40
C ARG A 140 -6.00 7.46 0.55
N LEU A 141 -6.28 7.95 -0.66
CA LEU A 141 -7.20 7.33 -1.61
C LEU A 141 -6.48 7.02 -2.91
N THR A 142 -6.72 5.84 -3.44
CA THR A 142 -6.37 5.44 -4.79
C THR A 142 -7.66 5.22 -5.56
N LEU A 143 -7.85 6.00 -6.62
CA LEU A 143 -8.93 5.79 -7.58
C LEU A 143 -8.39 5.11 -8.83
N ARG A 144 -9.18 4.18 -9.35
CA ARG A 144 -8.96 3.56 -10.66
C ARG A 144 -10.21 3.81 -11.50
N ALA A 145 -10.03 4.18 -12.76
CA ALA A 145 -11.11 4.19 -13.73
C ALA A 145 -10.65 3.46 -14.99
N GLU A 146 -11.58 2.76 -15.61
CA GLU A 146 -11.36 2.13 -16.89
C GLU A 146 -12.39 2.65 -17.88
N THR A 147 -11.94 3.00 -19.07
CA THR A 147 -12.84 3.31 -20.18
C THR A 147 -13.23 2.00 -20.85
N ALA A 148 -14.53 1.73 -20.96
CA ALA A 148 -15.02 0.57 -21.69
C ALA A 148 -14.60 0.67 -23.17
N PRO A 149 -14.33 -0.47 -23.85
CA PRO A 149 -14.05 -0.46 -25.28
C PRO A 149 -15.16 0.27 -26.05
N GLY A 150 -14.78 1.17 -26.96
CA GLY A 150 -15.74 1.97 -27.76
C GLY A 150 -16.39 3.16 -27.04
N ALA A 151 -16.28 3.30 -25.71
CA ALA A 151 -16.97 4.39 -25.00
C ALA A 151 -16.44 5.78 -25.36
N LEU A 152 -15.15 5.91 -25.69
CA LEU A 152 -14.55 7.19 -26.10
C LEU A 152 -15.09 7.66 -27.47
N PRO A 153 -15.04 6.87 -28.56
CA PRO A 153 -15.62 7.27 -29.85
C PRO A 153 -17.12 7.53 -29.77
N GLU A 154 -17.87 6.68 -29.06
CA GLU A 154 -19.31 6.89 -28.85
C GLU A 154 -19.59 8.23 -28.17
N ARG A 155 -18.81 8.56 -27.13
CA ARG A 155 -18.99 9.81 -26.41
C ARG A 155 -18.55 11.03 -27.22
N LEU A 156 -17.47 10.92 -27.99
CA LEU A 156 -17.03 11.95 -28.93
C LEU A 156 -18.11 12.25 -29.98
N ALA A 157 -18.72 11.21 -30.54
CA ALA A 157 -19.83 11.35 -31.48
C ALA A 157 -21.03 12.06 -30.85
N ALA A 158 -21.39 11.70 -29.60
CA ALA A 158 -22.46 12.37 -28.86
C ALA A 158 -22.16 13.86 -28.59
N PHE A 159 -20.92 14.18 -28.21
CA PHE A 159 -20.46 15.57 -28.03
C PHE A 159 -20.54 16.37 -29.32
N GLY A 160 -20.22 15.77 -30.46
CA GLY A 160 -20.31 16.39 -31.78
C GLY A 160 -21.75 16.59 -32.26
N ALA A 161 -22.63 15.63 -31.98
CA ALA A 161 -24.01 15.63 -32.46
C ALA A 161 -24.97 16.49 -31.62
N SER A 162 -24.73 16.65 -30.31
CA SER A 162 -25.63 17.38 -29.41
C SER A 162 -24.93 18.47 -28.60
N PRO A 163 -25.18 19.75 -28.92
CA PRO A 163 -24.71 20.88 -28.12
C PRO A 163 -25.25 20.88 -26.69
N GLU A 164 -26.46 20.37 -26.47
CA GLU A 164 -27.10 20.30 -25.16
C GLU A 164 -26.38 19.32 -24.23
N VAL A 165 -26.03 18.13 -24.73
CA VAL A 165 -25.24 17.14 -23.98
C VAL A 165 -23.89 17.72 -23.60
N ARG A 166 -23.23 18.38 -24.56
CA ARG A 166 -21.93 19.03 -24.32
C ARG A 166 -22.02 20.11 -23.24
N ALA A 167 -23.02 20.99 -23.31
CA ALA A 167 -23.21 22.06 -22.34
C ALA A 167 -23.52 21.51 -20.93
N ALA A 168 -24.33 20.45 -20.84
CA ALA A 168 -24.64 19.80 -19.57
C ALA A 168 -23.40 19.19 -18.91
N ASP A 169 -22.57 18.47 -19.67
CA ASP A 169 -21.34 17.87 -19.13
C ASP A 169 -20.33 18.94 -18.68
N LEU A 170 -20.14 19.99 -19.49
CA LEU A 170 -19.30 21.13 -19.11
C LEU A 170 -19.74 21.76 -17.80
N ALA A 171 -21.05 21.96 -17.62
CA ALA A 171 -21.61 22.52 -16.40
C ALA A 171 -21.41 21.59 -15.19
N GLU A 172 -21.65 20.29 -15.36
CA GLU A 172 -21.49 19.30 -14.29
C GLU A 172 -20.03 19.16 -13.86
N THR A 173 -19.11 19.05 -14.83
CA THR A 173 -17.67 19.00 -14.55
C THR A 173 -17.19 20.28 -13.88
N ALA A 174 -17.68 21.46 -14.28
CA ALA A 174 -17.35 22.72 -13.61
C ALA A 174 -17.81 22.76 -12.14
N VAL A 175 -18.98 22.16 -11.81
CA VAL A 175 -19.42 22.02 -10.40
C VAL A 175 -18.45 21.13 -9.63
N ARG A 176 -18.08 19.98 -10.19
CA ARG A 176 -17.14 19.03 -9.56
C ARG A 176 -15.75 19.63 -9.37
N ASP A 177 -15.26 20.41 -10.32
CA ASP A 177 -13.98 21.10 -10.23
C ASP A 177 -13.97 22.17 -9.14
N ARG A 178 -15.07 22.92 -8.97
CA ARG A 178 -15.22 23.85 -7.84
C ARG A 178 -15.17 23.11 -6.51
N GLN A 179 -15.88 21.99 -6.38
CA GLN A 179 -15.84 21.16 -5.17
C GLN A 179 -14.43 20.63 -4.88
N ALA A 180 -13.69 20.20 -5.91
CA ALA A 180 -12.32 19.74 -5.77
C ALA A 180 -11.38 20.89 -5.35
N ALA A 181 -11.58 22.10 -5.87
CA ALA A 181 -10.82 23.29 -5.50
C ALA A 181 -11.09 23.71 -4.05
N GLU A 182 -12.36 23.75 -3.64
CA GLU A 182 -12.75 24.02 -2.24
C GLU A 182 -12.16 22.98 -1.29
N ALA A 183 -12.22 21.70 -1.65
CA ALA A 183 -11.59 20.62 -0.88
C ALA A 183 -10.08 20.81 -0.76
N ARG A 184 -9.39 21.25 -1.83
CA ARG A 184 -7.94 21.55 -1.80
C ARG A 184 -7.62 22.71 -0.87
N MET A 185 -8.42 23.77 -0.89
CA MET A 185 -8.24 24.92 0.00
C MET A 185 -8.47 24.58 1.48
N ALA A 186 -9.36 23.63 1.76
CA ALA A 186 -9.60 23.15 3.13
C ALA A 186 -8.53 22.17 3.64
N ALA A 187 -7.70 21.61 2.76
CA ALA A 187 -6.67 20.65 3.14
C ALA A 187 -5.43 21.34 3.72
N VAL A 188 -4.82 20.71 4.72
CA VAL A 188 -3.54 21.13 5.27
C VAL A 188 -2.41 20.55 4.42
N PRO A 189 -1.59 21.37 3.74
CA PRO A 189 -0.52 20.87 2.87
C PRO A 189 0.50 20.02 3.64
N PHE A 190 0.99 18.95 3.02
CA PHE A 190 2.05 18.04 3.51
C PHE A 190 1.75 17.30 4.83
N ALA A 191 0.66 17.62 5.54
CA ALA A 191 0.33 16.99 6.81
C ALA A 191 -0.07 15.52 6.62
N ALA A 192 -0.72 15.19 5.50
CA ALA A 192 -1.10 13.82 5.18
C ALA A 192 0.14 12.95 4.96
N GLU A 193 1.05 13.41 4.11
CA GLU A 193 2.30 12.72 3.79
C GLU A 193 3.13 12.48 5.04
N ARG A 194 3.24 13.49 5.92
CA ARG A 194 3.92 13.36 7.21
C ARG A 194 3.29 12.28 8.08
N GLU A 195 1.97 12.26 8.21
CA GLU A 195 1.26 11.27 9.04
C GLU A 195 1.40 9.85 8.47
N PHE A 196 1.25 9.70 7.14
CA PHE A 196 1.42 8.42 6.49
C PHE A 196 2.86 7.89 6.63
N ALA A 197 3.86 8.73 6.41
CA ALA A 197 5.27 8.39 6.54
C ALA A 197 5.67 8.07 7.99
N ALA A 198 5.25 8.89 8.97
CA ALA A 198 5.57 8.66 10.38
C ALA A 198 5.06 7.29 10.86
N ARG A 199 3.88 6.90 10.41
CA ARG A 199 3.32 5.60 10.76
C ARG A 199 3.96 4.44 10.01
N GLU A 200 4.29 4.60 8.73
CA GLU A 200 5.04 3.60 7.98
C GLU A 200 6.39 3.31 8.66
N MET A 201 7.13 4.37 9.01
CA MET A 201 8.35 4.25 9.81
C MET A 201 8.10 3.57 11.15
N ALA A 202 7.02 3.93 11.86
CA ALA A 202 6.70 3.29 13.14
C ALA A 202 6.33 1.81 12.99
N ASP A 203 5.77 1.40 11.85
CA ASP A 203 5.43 0.02 11.52
C ASP A 203 6.69 -0.78 11.15
N ASP A 204 7.58 -0.19 10.37
CA ASP A 204 8.92 -0.73 10.06
C ASP A 204 9.71 -0.99 11.34
N MET A 205 9.82 0.03 12.21
CA MET A 205 10.51 -0.11 13.49
C MET A 205 9.92 -1.21 14.38
N ARG A 206 8.61 -1.49 14.29
CA ARG A 206 7.99 -2.61 15.02
C ARG A 206 8.31 -3.95 14.39
N ARG A 207 8.34 -4.03 13.05
CA ARG A 207 8.75 -5.25 12.34
C ARG A 207 10.21 -5.59 12.63
N ASP A 208 11.08 -4.60 12.59
CA ASP A 208 12.51 -4.75 12.89
C ASP A 208 12.73 -5.19 14.33
N ALA A 209 12.00 -4.58 15.28
CA ALA A 209 12.01 -5.00 16.68
C ALA A 209 11.59 -6.46 16.85
N ALA A 210 10.47 -6.86 16.24
CA ALA A 210 9.98 -8.23 16.33
C ALA A 210 10.92 -9.23 15.63
N PHE A 211 11.59 -8.82 14.55
CA PHE A 211 12.63 -9.62 13.91
C PHE A 211 13.84 -9.79 14.82
N ALA A 212 14.34 -8.72 15.43
CA ALA A 212 15.44 -8.77 16.38
C ALA A 212 15.16 -9.71 17.55
N GLU A 213 13.96 -9.63 18.14
CA GLU A 213 13.56 -10.49 19.25
C GLU A 213 13.56 -11.99 18.91
N ARG A 214 13.29 -12.36 17.65
CA ARG A 214 13.28 -13.75 17.19
C ARG A 214 14.62 -14.25 16.66
N SER A 215 15.40 -13.35 16.07
CA SER A 215 16.61 -13.72 15.32
C SER A 215 17.89 -13.56 16.14
N LEU A 216 17.90 -12.66 17.13
CA LEU A 216 19.09 -12.41 17.95
C LEU A 216 19.14 -13.36 19.15
N ALA A 217 20.31 -13.97 19.36
CA ALA A 217 20.54 -14.91 20.45
C ALA A 217 21.79 -14.53 21.28
N PRO A 218 21.80 -14.80 22.60
CA PRO A 218 22.98 -14.59 23.43
C PRO A 218 24.23 -15.26 22.84
N GLY A 219 25.39 -14.60 23.00
CA GLY A 219 26.67 -15.08 22.48
C GLY A 219 26.97 -14.66 21.04
N MET A 220 25.98 -14.13 20.28
CA MET A 220 26.25 -13.57 18.95
C MET A 220 27.26 -12.42 19.04
N SER A 221 28.27 -12.44 18.17
CA SER A 221 29.22 -11.33 18.02
C SER A 221 28.57 -10.11 17.39
N ILE A 222 29.19 -8.93 17.58
CA ILE A 222 28.76 -7.67 16.95
C ILE A 222 28.67 -7.82 15.41
N ALA A 223 29.60 -8.54 14.79
CA ALA A 223 29.61 -8.78 13.35
C ALA A 223 28.40 -9.61 12.89
N GLN A 224 28.04 -10.67 13.63
CA GLN A 224 26.86 -11.50 13.32
C GLN A 224 25.57 -10.71 13.45
N VAL A 225 25.43 -9.89 14.49
CA VAL A 225 24.26 -9.03 14.67
C VAL A 225 24.18 -7.98 13.55
N LYS A 226 25.31 -7.40 13.15
CA LYS A 226 25.39 -6.44 12.05
C LYS A 226 25.04 -7.07 10.69
N GLU A 227 25.41 -8.32 10.46
CA GLU A 227 25.02 -9.05 9.26
C GLU A 227 23.50 -9.26 9.18
N LEU A 228 22.86 -9.53 10.33
CA LEU A 228 21.42 -9.77 10.40
C LEU A 228 20.57 -8.49 10.39
N MET A 229 21.02 -7.46 11.14
CA MET A 229 20.24 -6.25 11.42
C MET A 229 20.72 -5.02 10.63
N GLY A 230 21.85 -5.13 9.92
CA GLY A 230 22.51 -4.00 9.29
C GLY A 230 23.30 -3.14 10.28
N ASN A 231 23.55 -1.88 9.90
CA ASN A 231 24.24 -0.94 10.78
C ASN A 231 23.27 -0.37 11.83
N PRO A 232 23.68 -0.27 13.10
CA PRO A 232 22.85 0.38 14.11
C PRO A 232 22.72 1.88 13.84
N ALA A 233 21.54 2.43 14.12
CA ALA A 233 21.27 3.86 14.02
C ALA A 233 21.91 4.65 15.16
N ALA A 234 22.17 4.00 16.31
CA ALA A 234 22.78 4.61 17.47
C ALA A 234 23.69 3.62 18.21
N LEU A 235 24.77 4.12 18.80
CA LEU A 235 25.68 3.35 19.65
C LEU A 235 25.89 4.08 20.96
N LYS A 236 25.89 3.33 22.07
CA LYS A 236 26.28 3.79 23.40
C LYS A 236 27.28 2.81 23.99
N GLN A 237 28.24 3.32 24.74
CA GLN A 237 29.23 2.49 25.40
C GLN A 237 29.25 2.82 26.90
N ALA A 238 29.42 1.79 27.72
CA ALA A 238 29.59 1.93 29.16
C ALA A 238 30.63 0.93 29.66
N VAL A 239 31.27 1.24 30.78
CA VAL A 239 32.19 0.33 31.47
C VAL A 239 31.65 0.17 32.88
N ILE A 240 31.32 -1.07 33.26
CA ILE A 240 30.74 -1.40 34.56
C ILE A 240 31.71 -2.35 35.26
N GLY A 241 32.58 -1.79 36.11
CA GLY A 241 33.67 -2.56 36.73
C GLY A 241 34.65 -3.08 35.67
N PRO A 242 34.91 -4.40 35.59
CA PRO A 242 35.80 -4.98 34.58
C PRO A 242 35.11 -5.23 33.23
N GLU A 243 33.78 -5.16 33.17
CA GLU A 243 33.00 -5.52 31.99
C GLU A 243 32.79 -4.29 31.08
N SER A 244 32.92 -4.51 29.78
CA SER A 244 32.64 -3.51 28.75
C SER A 244 31.27 -3.76 28.12
N TYR A 245 30.43 -2.72 28.09
CA TYR A 245 29.10 -2.77 27.50
C TYR A 245 29.03 -1.89 26.25
N LEU A 246 28.45 -2.42 25.18
CA LEU A 246 28.09 -1.69 23.98
C LEU A 246 26.61 -1.91 23.69
N CYS A 247 25.84 -0.84 23.60
CA CYS A 247 24.43 -0.89 23.26
C CYS A 247 24.23 -0.33 21.86
N ALA A 248 23.74 -1.18 20.96
CA ALA A 248 23.48 -0.84 19.56
C ALA A 248 21.97 -0.73 19.31
N GLY A 249 21.52 0.45 18.92
CA GLY A 249 20.12 0.79 18.70
C GLY A 249 19.70 0.57 17.24
N TYR A 250 18.64 -0.22 17.04
CA TYR A 250 18.03 -0.52 15.74
C TYR A 250 16.56 -0.06 15.74
N GLY A 251 16.32 1.19 16.13
CA GLY A 251 14.99 1.76 16.25
C GLY A 251 14.36 1.48 17.62
N LYS A 252 13.43 0.52 17.70
CA LYS A 252 12.70 0.18 18.95
C LYS A 252 13.38 -0.87 19.82
N VAL A 253 14.55 -1.37 19.40
CA VAL A 253 15.32 -2.38 20.13
C VAL A 253 16.79 -1.99 20.24
N TRP A 254 17.39 -2.44 21.32
CA TRP A 254 18.78 -2.26 21.69
C TRP A 254 19.40 -3.65 21.88
N ALA A 255 20.38 -3.97 21.06
CA ALA A 255 21.25 -5.12 21.26
C ALA A 255 22.37 -4.70 22.22
N VAL A 256 22.40 -5.33 23.40
CA VAL A 256 23.39 -5.02 24.44
C VAL A 256 24.46 -6.09 24.42
N PHE A 257 25.66 -5.69 24.03
CA PHE A 257 26.84 -6.53 24.04
C PHE A 257 27.59 -6.34 25.36
N ARG A 258 28.00 -7.45 25.97
CA ARG A 258 28.95 -7.50 27.08
C ARG A 258 30.21 -8.18 26.57
N ASP A 259 31.33 -7.46 26.64
CA ASP A 259 32.64 -7.95 26.20
C ASP A 259 32.64 -8.49 24.76
N GLY A 260 31.93 -7.78 23.87
CA GLY A 260 31.85 -8.07 22.44
C GLY A 260 30.81 -9.13 22.04
N GLN A 261 30.11 -9.75 23.00
CA GLN A 261 29.08 -10.75 22.75
C GLN A 261 27.71 -10.25 23.18
N LEU A 262 26.67 -10.57 22.41
CA LEU A 262 25.30 -10.19 22.71
C LEU A 262 24.89 -10.83 24.04
N ALA A 263 24.57 -9.99 25.03
CA ALA A 263 24.14 -10.43 26.35
C ALA A 263 22.61 -10.37 26.48
N CYS A 264 21.96 -9.35 25.92
CA CYS A 264 20.51 -9.22 25.95
C CYS A 264 19.98 -8.29 24.85
N VAL A 265 18.65 -8.35 24.61
CA VAL A 265 17.91 -7.41 23.77
C VAL A 265 16.91 -6.63 24.62
N ARG A 266 16.84 -5.32 24.41
CA ARG A 266 16.04 -4.39 25.23
C ARG A 266 15.21 -3.50 24.33
N SER A 267 13.93 -3.31 24.67
CA SER A 267 13.08 -2.33 23.96
C SER A 267 13.39 -0.88 24.34
N ARG A 268 14.08 -0.67 25.48
CA ARG A 268 14.48 0.62 26.00
C ARG A 268 15.72 0.47 26.90
N LEU A 269 16.56 1.50 26.88
CA LEU A 269 17.63 1.70 27.85
C LEU A 269 17.13 2.65 28.94
N ASP A 270 17.20 2.23 30.19
CA ASP A 270 16.80 3.01 31.35
C ASP A 270 18.00 3.19 32.25
N TYR A 271 18.25 4.42 32.72
CA TYR A 271 19.38 4.69 33.60
C TYR A 271 19.18 3.98 34.95
N VAL A 272 20.15 3.15 35.35
CA VAL A 272 20.16 2.48 36.64
C VAL A 272 21.31 3.00 37.49
N ARG A 273 20.94 3.62 38.61
CA ARG A 273 21.88 4.26 39.56
C ARG A 273 22.99 3.34 40.08
N ARG A 274 22.73 2.03 40.20
CA ARG A 274 23.75 1.05 40.63
C ARG A 274 24.91 0.93 39.63
N TYR A 275 24.62 1.11 38.34
CA TYR A 275 25.59 0.96 37.26
C TYR A 275 26.08 2.29 36.70
N ASP A 276 25.49 3.40 37.15
CA ASP A 276 25.75 4.77 36.67
C ASP A 276 25.66 4.91 35.13
N THR A 277 24.79 4.11 34.51
CA THR A 277 24.59 4.10 33.06
C THR A 277 23.20 3.58 32.70
N ASP A 278 22.78 3.85 31.47
CA ASP A 278 21.59 3.25 30.83
C ASP A 278 21.95 2.05 29.93
N CYS A 279 23.23 1.85 29.62
CA CYS A 279 23.69 0.75 28.79
C CYS A 279 24.06 -0.48 29.64
N HIS A 280 23.06 -1.31 29.91
CA HIS A 280 23.20 -2.54 30.68
C HIS A 280 22.05 -3.51 30.41
N CYS A 281 22.16 -4.73 30.92
CA CYS A 281 21.08 -5.72 30.83
C CYS A 281 20.07 -5.70 31.97
N ALA A 282 20.17 -4.83 32.98
CA ALA A 282 19.17 -4.77 34.06
C ALA A 282 17.81 -4.18 33.61
N GLY A 283 16.70 -4.66 34.18
CA GLY A 283 15.32 -4.24 33.90
C GLY A 283 14.48 -5.26 33.11
N ASN A 284 13.23 -4.92 32.75
CA ASN A 284 12.29 -5.86 32.10
C ASN A 284 12.73 -6.33 30.70
N TYR A 285 13.31 -7.51 30.65
CA TYR A 285 13.69 -8.23 29.43
C TYR A 285 12.48 -8.47 28.52
N ALA A 286 12.61 -8.17 27.22
CA ALA A 286 11.71 -8.76 26.22
C ALA A 286 12.06 -10.23 25.97
N THR A 287 13.33 -10.62 26.21
CA THR A 287 13.77 -12.01 26.09
C THR A 287 14.84 -12.31 27.13
N ILE A 288 14.52 -13.12 28.14
CA ILE A 288 15.51 -13.84 28.94
C ILE A 288 15.80 -15.12 28.16
N LEU A 289 16.82 -15.14 27.32
CA LEU A 289 17.41 -16.40 26.92
C LEU A 289 18.49 -16.71 27.97
N LYS A 290 18.06 -17.41 29.03
CA LYS A 290 18.96 -18.05 29.98
C LYS A 290 19.86 -18.98 29.18
N ASN A 291 21.15 -18.68 29.12
CA ASN A 291 22.15 -19.73 28.99
C ASN A 291 22.32 -20.29 30.39
N ASP A 292 21.82 -21.51 30.61
CA ASP A 292 22.31 -22.37 31.69
C ASP A 292 23.77 -22.78 31.38
#